data_AF-A0A8J2UF87-F1
#
_entry.id   AF-A0A8J2UF87-F1
#
_cell.length_a   1.000
_cell.length_b   1.000
_cell.length_c   1.000
_cell.angle_alpha   90.00
_cell.angle_beta   90.00
_cell.angle_gamma   90.00
#
_symmetry.space_group_name_H-M   'P 1'
#
loop_
_entity.id
_entity.type
_entity.pdbx_description
1 polymer ?
#
loop_
_entity_poly.entity_id
_entity_poly.type
_entity_poly.pdbx_seq_one_letter_code
_entity_poly.pdbx_strand_id
1 'polypeptide(L)'
;MKLLYSLSLAGTILFASCHNSLPAISLTETTIYTIDTVRMAAAGGDEKAARQKLEEAAALYKKDSTGGIRLYKSAILLKPTAKAYFDLAGALLATRQYNEGIQALSIAEKLGYTPLANVMFRYAYAYAHRPAYQDDHTSNDAHAIHYMELAIQMGYAHPNQFLQQSLFPNEMRLGEFQAVFVNALSGGAVKDPGKSLWDAYTGQFPEVQLPLTIDRSWISNHPYNENVNYIDFQYEKFIPDMRSAHFSREGGEVYYYVATIQKSPAYVALLYCEQYESDGGADTASIPLYTLATYDHQGKIVDRMPVAGQAGAAYPFMVFSIQPSLQFRVQEYTHVFKNNPDSAGYDNNPIIREDPQTPKDFHIAANGKLEQLNAPMALR
;
A
#
# COMPACT_ATOMS: atom_id res chain seq x y z
N MET A 1 56.80 -45.40 -33.28
CA MET A 1 57.27 -44.65 -34.47
C MET A 1 56.17 -43.68 -34.89
N LYS A 2 56.48 -42.38 -34.85
CA LYS A 2 55.80 -41.19 -35.42
C LYS A 2 54.44 -40.71 -34.86
N LEU A 3 54.53 -39.47 -34.35
CA LEU A 3 53.50 -38.44 -34.15
C LEU A 3 52.62 -38.21 -35.37
N LEU A 4 51.40 -37.69 -35.16
CA LEU A 4 50.96 -36.43 -35.77
C LEU A 4 49.79 -35.78 -35.02
N TYR A 5 49.96 -34.48 -34.79
CA TYR A 5 49.05 -33.50 -34.20
C TYR A 5 47.83 -33.23 -35.09
N SER A 6 46.69 -32.89 -34.48
CA SER A 6 45.82 -31.85 -35.04
C SER A 6 45.09 -31.07 -33.94
N LEU A 7 45.29 -29.74 -34.00
CA LEU A 7 44.64 -28.66 -33.26
C LEU A 7 43.17 -28.55 -33.67
N SER A 8 42.26 -28.24 -32.74
CA SER A 8 41.11 -27.37 -33.04
C SER A 8 40.67 -26.53 -31.83
N LEU A 9 41.08 -25.27 -31.88
CA LEU A 9 40.35 -24.04 -31.54
C LEU A 9 39.34 -24.07 -30.37
N ALA A 10 39.76 -23.44 -29.26
CA ALA A 10 38.88 -22.93 -28.22
C ALA A 10 38.02 -21.77 -28.76
N GLY A 11 36.70 -21.91 -28.67
CA GLY A 11 35.74 -20.84 -28.88
C GLY A 11 35.02 -20.52 -27.57
N THR A 12 35.63 -19.66 -26.75
CA THR A 12 34.98 -19.13 -25.55
C THR A 12 34.07 -17.96 -25.98
N ILE A 13 32.76 -18.20 -25.99
CA ILE A 13 31.75 -17.15 -26.21
C ILE A 13 31.72 -16.30 -24.93
N LEU A 14 32.26 -15.08 -25.02
CA LEU A 14 32.04 -14.02 -24.03
C LEU A 14 30.59 -13.53 -24.17
N PHE A 15 29.70 -14.00 -23.30
CA PHE A 15 28.43 -13.33 -23.07
C PHE A 15 28.69 -12.03 -22.29
N ALA A 16 28.86 -10.92 -23.03
CA ALA A 16 28.74 -9.59 -22.48
C ALA A 16 27.28 -9.40 -22.01
N SER A 17 27.05 -9.58 -20.72
CA SER A 17 25.79 -9.23 -20.07
C SER A 17 25.71 -7.71 -19.98
N CYS A 18 25.12 -7.07 -20.99
CA CYS A 18 24.67 -5.68 -20.88
C CYS A 18 23.50 -5.63 -19.88
N HIS A 19 23.81 -5.48 -18.59
CA HIS A 19 22.84 -5.02 -17.61
C HIS A 19 22.54 -3.54 -17.91
N ASN A 20 21.48 -3.27 -18.68
CA ASN A 20 20.87 -1.96 -18.70
C ASN A 20 20.16 -1.76 -17.35
N SER A 21 20.91 -1.39 -16.32
CA SER A 21 20.33 -0.85 -15.09
C SER A 21 19.62 0.45 -15.46
N LEU A 22 18.29 0.48 -15.33
CA LEU A 22 17.53 1.72 -15.38
C LEU A 22 18.18 2.74 -14.43
N PRO A 23 18.24 4.04 -14.81
CA PRO A 23 18.83 5.06 -13.95
C PRO A 23 18.11 5.05 -12.60
N ALA A 24 18.87 4.89 -11.53
CA ALA A 24 18.32 4.88 -10.17
C ALA A 24 17.61 6.20 -9.90
N ILE A 25 16.32 6.13 -9.59
CA ILE A 25 15.55 7.30 -9.17
C ILE A 25 16.04 7.73 -7.80
N SER A 26 16.49 8.98 -7.70
CA SER A 26 16.91 9.58 -6.43
C SER A 26 15.73 10.30 -5.78
N LEU A 27 15.55 10.07 -4.47
CA LEU A 27 14.55 10.80 -3.70
C LEU A 27 14.98 12.25 -3.46
N THR A 28 13.99 13.10 -3.22
CA THR A 28 14.11 14.49 -2.76
C THR A 28 13.33 14.66 -1.46
N GLU A 29 13.58 15.74 -0.71
CA GLU A 29 12.83 16.01 0.53
C GLU A 29 11.31 16.06 0.34
N THR A 30 10.83 16.42 -0.86
CA THR A 30 9.40 16.47 -1.18
C THR A 30 8.82 15.12 -1.59
N THR A 31 9.65 14.16 -1.99
CA THR A 31 9.21 12.85 -2.50
C THR A 31 9.47 11.71 -1.53
N ILE A 32 10.12 11.97 -0.38
CA ILE A 32 10.37 10.93 0.63
C ILE A 32 9.10 10.34 1.23
N TYR A 33 7.91 10.94 1.03
CA TYR A 33 6.64 10.40 1.52
C TYR A 33 5.71 9.91 0.39
N THR A 34 6.22 9.75 -0.83
CA THR A 34 5.45 9.23 -1.97
C THR A 34 5.81 7.77 -2.21
N ILE A 35 4.91 6.83 -1.88
CA ILE A 35 5.23 5.40 -1.84
C ILE A 35 5.80 4.85 -3.15
N ASP A 36 5.29 5.27 -4.31
CA ASP A 36 5.78 4.78 -5.60
C ASP A 36 7.21 5.22 -5.86
N THR A 37 7.51 6.51 -5.66
CA THR A 37 8.87 7.06 -5.78
C THR A 37 9.82 6.39 -4.79
N VAL A 38 9.36 6.15 -3.56
CA VAL A 38 10.12 5.45 -2.52
C VAL A 38 10.44 4.01 -2.91
N ARG A 39 9.46 3.26 -3.45
CA ARG A 39 9.68 1.87 -3.92
C ARG A 39 10.65 1.81 -5.09
N MET A 40 10.54 2.75 -6.04
CA MET A 40 11.48 2.83 -7.16
C MET A 40 12.91 3.14 -6.68
N ALA A 41 13.06 4.06 -5.73
CA ALA A 41 14.35 4.39 -5.14
C ALA A 41 14.91 3.26 -4.26
N ALA A 42 14.06 2.45 -3.62
CA ALA A 42 14.47 1.32 -2.80
C ALA A 42 15.19 0.21 -3.59
N ALA A 43 14.99 0.13 -4.91
CA ALA A 43 15.71 -0.81 -5.77
C ALA A 43 17.19 -0.44 -5.99
N GLY A 44 17.53 0.86 -5.90
CA GLY A 44 18.90 1.39 -6.04
C GLY A 44 19.44 1.99 -4.73
N GLY A 45 20.61 2.65 -4.77
CA GLY A 45 21.14 3.41 -3.62
C GLY A 45 22.30 2.77 -2.86
N ASP A 46 22.94 3.56 -2.00
CA ASP A 46 24.12 3.16 -1.23
C ASP A 46 23.72 2.69 0.18
N GLU A 47 23.54 1.37 0.31
CA GLU A 47 23.16 0.74 1.58
C GLU A 47 24.17 0.98 2.71
N LYS A 48 25.47 1.01 2.38
CA LYS A 48 26.53 1.20 3.38
C LYS A 48 26.49 2.63 3.93
N ALA A 49 26.41 3.62 3.03
CA ALA A 49 26.31 5.02 3.44
C ALA A 49 25.02 5.31 4.21
N ALA A 50 23.89 4.76 3.75
CA ALA A 50 22.60 4.90 4.43
C ALA A 50 22.65 4.30 5.84
N ARG A 51 23.22 3.10 6.01
CA ARG A 51 23.37 2.46 7.32
C ARG A 51 24.24 3.28 8.26
N GLN A 52 25.37 3.81 7.79
CA GLN A 52 26.21 4.69 8.60
C GLN A 52 25.43 5.93 9.06
N LYS A 53 24.64 6.54 8.17
CA LYS A 53 23.79 7.69 8.51
C LYS A 53 22.70 7.34 9.52
N LEU A 54 22.11 6.15 9.46
CA LEU A 54 21.14 5.69 10.47
C LEU A 54 21.79 5.51 11.85
N GLU A 55 23.02 4.97 11.90
CA GLU A 55 23.76 4.82 13.15
C GLU A 55 24.14 6.19 13.74
N GLU A 56 24.59 7.13 12.92
CA GLU A 56 24.82 8.53 13.30
C GLU A 56 23.54 9.20 13.80
N ALA A 57 22.41 9.00 13.10
CA ALA A 57 21.11 9.54 13.48
C ALA A 57 20.64 9.01 14.83
N ALA A 58 20.76 7.70 15.06
CA ALA A 58 20.37 7.07 16.33
C ALA A 58 21.25 7.53 17.50
N ALA A 59 22.54 7.74 17.27
CA ALA A 59 23.46 8.27 18.27
C ALA A 59 23.16 9.74 18.60
N LEU A 60 22.86 10.55 17.58
CA LEU A 60 22.56 11.97 17.76
C LEU A 60 21.18 12.20 18.36
N TYR A 61 20.17 11.43 17.96
CA TYR A 61 18.78 11.54 18.43
C TYR A 61 18.66 11.52 19.96
N LYS A 62 19.51 10.74 20.64
CA LYS A 62 19.56 10.68 22.11
C LYS A 62 20.03 11.97 22.77
N LYS A 63 20.73 12.84 22.04
CA LYS A 63 21.34 14.09 22.52
C LYS A 63 20.64 15.32 21.95
N ASP A 64 20.27 15.27 20.67
CA ASP A 64 19.59 16.29 19.90
C ASP A 64 18.61 15.62 18.94
N SER A 65 17.33 15.60 19.33
CA SER A 65 16.28 14.93 18.57
C SER A 65 16.03 15.58 17.20
N THR A 66 16.20 16.91 17.09
CA THR A 66 16.06 17.65 15.83
C THR A 66 17.21 17.35 14.88
N GLY A 67 18.44 17.31 15.40
CA GLY A 67 19.63 16.87 14.65
C GLY A 67 19.50 15.44 14.12
N GLY A 68 18.92 14.53 14.92
CA GLY A 68 18.62 13.16 14.52
C GLY A 68 17.67 13.07 13.32
N ILE A 69 16.59 13.87 13.29
CA ILE A 69 15.61 13.88 12.19
C ILE A 69 16.26 14.16 10.83
N ARG A 70 17.14 15.16 10.76
CA ARG A 70 17.87 15.50 9.53
C ARG A 70 18.73 14.34 9.04
N LEU A 71 19.40 13.63 9.96
CA LEU A 71 20.23 12.49 9.60
C LEU A 71 19.39 11.27 9.16
N TYR A 72 18.23 11.04 9.77
CA TYR A 72 17.28 10.03 9.31
C TYR A 72 16.78 10.31 7.89
N LYS A 73 16.38 11.56 7.60
CA LYS A 73 16.00 11.97 6.24
C LYS A 73 17.15 11.78 5.25
N SER A 74 18.37 12.17 5.63
CA SER A 74 19.56 11.95 4.79
C SER A 74 19.83 10.47 4.51
N ALA A 75 19.63 9.59 5.49
CA ALA A 75 19.76 8.15 5.28
C ALA A 75 18.71 7.61 4.30
N ILE A 76 17.46 8.07 4.41
CA ILE A 76 16.35 7.71 3.51
C ILE A 76 16.64 8.14 2.07
N LEU A 77 17.20 9.34 1.86
CA LEU A 77 17.59 9.82 0.54
C LEU A 77 18.67 8.95 -0.11
N LEU A 78 19.54 8.32 0.69
CA LEU A 78 20.59 7.41 0.20
C LEU A 78 20.05 6.01 -0.09
N LYS A 79 19.20 5.48 0.79
CA LYS A 79 18.53 4.18 0.65
C LYS A 79 17.27 4.14 1.51
N PRO A 80 16.06 4.26 0.92
CA PRO A 80 14.83 4.15 1.69
C PRO A 80 14.63 2.71 2.17
N THR A 81 14.33 2.56 3.45
CA THR A 81 14.01 1.25 4.05
C THR A 81 12.89 1.41 5.06
N ALA A 82 12.08 0.36 5.25
CA ALA A 82 11.00 0.37 6.23
C ALA A 82 11.49 0.77 7.64
N LYS A 83 12.68 0.29 8.02
CA LYS A 83 13.32 0.63 9.31
C LYS A 83 13.68 2.11 9.41
N ALA A 84 14.25 2.70 8.36
CA ALA A 84 14.64 4.11 8.36
C ALA A 84 13.43 5.03 8.58
N TYR A 85 12.30 4.75 7.92
CA TYR A 85 11.05 5.47 8.10
C TYR A 85 10.45 5.27 9.49
N PHE A 86 10.49 4.04 10.00
CA PHE A 86 10.04 3.78 11.37
C PHE A 86 10.87 4.57 12.38
N ASP A 87 12.20 4.57 12.28
CA ASP A 87 13.06 5.32 13.19
C ASP A 87 12.87 6.84 13.06
N LEU A 88 12.72 7.35 11.83
CA LEU A 88 12.35 8.75 11.57
C LEU A 88 11.05 9.13 12.28
N ALA A 89 10.01 8.30 12.15
CA ALA A 89 8.74 8.53 12.84
C ALA A 89 8.95 8.65 14.35
N GLY A 90 9.75 7.77 14.95
CA GLY A 90 10.07 7.84 16.39
C GLY A 90 10.67 9.19 16.79
N ALA A 91 11.59 9.73 15.98
CA ALA A 91 12.21 11.02 16.24
C ALA A 91 11.23 12.21 16.05
N LEU A 92 10.39 12.14 15.01
CA LEU A 92 9.35 13.14 14.75
C LEU A 92 8.33 13.18 15.90
N LEU A 93 7.87 12.03 16.37
CA LEU A 93 6.93 11.93 17.49
C LEU A 93 7.51 12.49 18.79
N ALA A 94 8.78 12.19 19.09
CA ALA A 94 9.46 12.73 20.27
C ALA A 94 9.65 14.27 20.22
N THR A 95 9.67 14.85 19.02
CA THR A 95 9.73 16.31 18.80
C THR A 95 8.36 16.93 18.53
N ARG A 96 7.27 16.17 18.76
CA ARG A 96 5.87 16.60 18.60
C ARG A 96 5.48 16.96 17.16
N GLN A 97 6.21 16.46 16.18
CA GLN A 97 5.90 16.60 14.75
C GLN A 97 4.98 15.45 14.30
N TYR A 98 3.77 15.40 14.86
CA TYR A 98 2.88 14.23 14.74
C TYR A 98 2.40 13.98 13.31
N ASN A 99 2.05 15.01 12.55
CA ASN A 99 1.57 14.86 11.17
C ASN A 99 2.63 14.21 10.27
N GLU A 100 3.87 14.70 10.34
CA GLU A 100 4.97 14.12 9.57
C GLU A 100 5.34 12.72 10.10
N GLY A 101 5.24 12.51 11.42
CA GLY A 101 5.42 11.18 12.03
C GLY A 101 4.44 10.15 11.47
N ILE A 102 3.17 10.51 11.32
CA ILE A 102 2.11 9.67 10.71
C ILE A 102 2.45 9.34 9.25
N GLN A 103 2.94 10.31 8.47
CA GLN A 103 3.40 10.07 7.09
C GLN A 103 4.57 9.07 7.04
N ALA A 104 5.56 9.24 7.92
CA ALA A 104 6.70 8.34 8.03
C ALA A 104 6.27 6.92 8.44
N LEU A 105 5.33 6.77 9.39
CA LEU A 105 4.76 5.47 9.75
C LEU A 105 4.06 4.79 8.56
N SER A 106 3.35 5.57 7.73
CA SER A 106 2.64 5.04 6.56
C SER A 106 3.60 4.44 5.53
N ILE A 107 4.72 5.12 5.28
CA ILE A 107 5.76 4.58 4.40
C ILE A 107 6.44 3.36 5.03
N ALA A 108 6.74 3.38 6.33
CA ALA A 108 7.32 2.22 7.02
C ALA A 108 6.43 0.98 6.91
N GLU A 109 5.12 1.14 7.10
CA GLU A 109 4.12 0.10 6.89
C GLU A 109 4.10 -0.40 5.44
N LYS A 110 3.96 0.50 4.46
CA LYS A 110 3.84 0.16 3.04
C LYS A 110 5.11 -0.47 2.45
N LEU A 111 6.26 -0.28 3.11
CA LEU A 111 7.54 -0.96 2.84
C LEU A 111 7.71 -2.27 3.64
N GLY A 112 6.75 -2.64 4.49
CA GLY A 112 6.71 -3.92 5.21
C GLY A 112 7.53 -3.96 6.49
N TYR A 113 7.55 -2.88 7.29
CA TYR A 113 8.20 -2.90 8.61
C TYR A 113 7.65 -4.04 9.49
N THR A 114 8.53 -4.71 10.22
CA THR A 114 8.16 -5.78 11.16
C THR A 114 8.82 -5.58 12.52
N PRO A 115 8.11 -5.87 13.64
CA PRO A 115 6.71 -6.31 13.70
C PRO A 115 5.72 -5.15 13.46
N LEU A 116 4.64 -5.40 12.72
CA LEU A 116 3.62 -4.39 12.38
C LEU A 116 2.92 -3.81 13.62
N ALA A 117 2.77 -4.62 14.68
CA ALA A 117 2.24 -4.19 15.97
C ALA A 117 2.95 -2.96 16.55
N ASN A 118 4.27 -2.80 16.29
CA ASN A 118 5.02 -1.62 16.75
C ASN A 118 4.67 -0.36 15.95
N VAL A 119 4.30 -0.50 14.68
CA VAL A 119 3.82 0.61 13.85
C VAL A 119 2.46 1.06 14.37
N MET A 120 1.54 0.11 14.62
CA MET A 120 0.22 0.38 15.17
C MET A 120 0.30 1.08 16.53
N PHE A 121 1.18 0.63 17.43
CA PHE A 121 1.44 1.34 18.70
C PHE A 121 1.85 2.81 18.49
N ARG A 122 2.73 3.09 17.51
CA ARG A 122 3.17 4.46 17.24
C ARG A 122 2.11 5.32 16.57
N TYR A 123 1.24 4.72 15.76
CA TYR A 123 0.06 5.41 15.26
C TYR A 123 -0.85 5.81 16.42
N ALA A 124 -1.17 4.87 17.31
CA ALA A 124 -1.98 5.15 18.48
C ALA A 124 -1.40 6.31 19.31
N TYR A 125 -0.09 6.28 19.58
CA TYR A 125 0.61 7.37 20.27
C TYR A 125 0.53 8.70 19.52
N ALA A 126 0.73 8.69 18.19
CA ALA A 126 0.71 9.89 17.38
C ALA A 126 -0.64 10.58 17.41
N TYR A 127 -1.72 9.81 17.25
CA TYR A 127 -3.09 10.33 17.27
C TYR A 127 -3.50 10.81 18.66
N ALA A 128 -3.15 10.08 19.73
CA ALA A 128 -3.39 10.47 21.11
C ALA A 128 -2.79 11.84 21.50
N HIS A 129 -1.68 12.22 20.85
CA HIS A 129 -0.98 13.48 21.14
C HIS A 129 -1.17 14.57 20.09
N ARG A 130 -1.78 14.24 18.95
CA ARG A 130 -1.99 15.19 17.87
C ARG A 130 -2.98 16.26 18.35
N PRO A 131 -2.61 17.55 18.36
CA PRO A 131 -3.54 18.62 18.69
C PRO A 131 -4.74 18.52 17.75
N ALA A 132 -5.95 18.46 18.29
CA ALA A 132 -7.11 18.53 17.42
C ALA A 132 -7.22 19.93 16.84
N TYR A 133 -7.57 20.01 15.57
CA TYR A 133 -8.13 21.24 15.03
C TYR A 133 -9.52 21.43 15.62
N GLN A 134 -9.94 22.67 15.84
CA GLN A 134 -11.01 23.09 16.76
C GLN A 134 -12.40 22.44 16.58
N ASP A 135 -12.61 21.58 15.55
CA ASP A 135 -13.86 20.86 15.29
C ASP A 135 -13.70 19.33 15.12
N ASP A 136 -12.54 18.73 15.41
CA ASP A 136 -12.22 17.34 15.02
C ASP A 136 -11.72 16.43 16.17
N HIS A 137 -12.00 16.78 17.43
CA HIS A 137 -11.56 15.99 18.58
C HIS A 137 -12.04 14.53 18.57
N THR A 138 -13.20 14.26 17.97
CA THR A 138 -13.77 12.92 17.84
C THR A 138 -12.98 12.01 16.88
N SER A 139 -12.19 12.55 15.95
CA SER A 139 -11.42 11.72 15.03
C SER A 139 -10.14 11.17 15.69
N ASN A 140 -9.32 12.02 16.32
CA ASN A 140 -8.00 11.61 16.83
C ASN A 140 -8.09 10.56 17.94
N ASP A 141 -9.03 10.72 18.88
CA ASP A 141 -9.23 9.77 19.99
C ASP A 141 -9.69 8.39 19.47
N ALA A 142 -10.59 8.38 18.48
CA ALA A 142 -11.05 7.15 17.82
C ALA A 142 -9.92 6.44 17.08
N HIS A 143 -9.07 7.17 16.35
CA HIS A 143 -7.87 6.59 15.73
C HIS A 143 -6.93 6.00 16.79
N ALA A 144 -6.72 6.70 17.91
CA ALA A 144 -5.83 6.23 18.97
C ALA A 144 -6.32 4.88 19.56
N ILE A 145 -7.62 4.78 19.87
CA ILE A 145 -8.25 3.54 20.36
C ILE A 145 -8.16 2.43 19.32
N HIS A 146 -8.45 2.74 18.06
CA HIS A 146 -8.42 1.77 16.97
C HIS A 146 -7.01 1.18 16.75
N TYR A 147 -6.00 2.03 16.65
CA TYR A 147 -4.62 1.56 16.48
C TYR A 147 -4.08 0.83 17.72
N MET A 148 -4.58 1.15 18.92
CA MET A 148 -4.31 0.34 20.11
C MET A 148 -4.86 -1.07 19.95
N GLU A 149 -6.13 -1.21 19.57
CA GLU A 149 -6.76 -2.51 19.37
C GLU A 149 -5.97 -3.37 18.38
N LEU A 150 -5.65 -2.80 17.22
CA LEU A 150 -4.83 -3.47 16.21
C LEU A 150 -3.47 -3.89 16.75
N ALA A 151 -2.77 -3.02 17.48
CA ALA A 151 -1.48 -3.35 18.06
C ALA A 151 -1.59 -4.58 18.99
N ILE A 152 -2.60 -4.60 19.87
CA ILE A 152 -2.82 -5.71 20.80
C ILE A 152 -3.17 -6.99 20.05
N GLN A 153 -4.10 -6.93 19.10
CA GLN A 153 -4.51 -8.08 18.28
C GLN A 153 -3.35 -8.64 17.44
N MET A 154 -2.42 -7.78 17.01
CA MET A 154 -1.20 -8.17 16.30
C MET A 154 -0.07 -8.66 17.24
N GLY A 155 -0.33 -8.81 18.54
CA GLY A 155 0.63 -9.35 19.50
C GLY A 155 1.68 -8.34 19.98
N TYR A 156 1.31 -7.06 20.12
CA TYR A 156 2.20 -6.06 20.70
C TYR A 156 2.70 -6.52 22.08
N ALA A 157 4.03 -6.52 22.27
CA ALA A 157 4.67 -7.14 23.43
C ALA A 157 4.40 -6.43 24.77
N HIS A 158 3.93 -5.18 24.73
CA HIS A 158 3.81 -4.32 25.91
C HIS A 158 2.43 -3.62 26.00
N PRO A 159 1.31 -4.36 25.97
CA PRO A 159 -0.02 -3.75 25.91
C PRO A 159 -0.32 -2.84 27.11
N ASN A 160 0.28 -3.09 28.27
CA ASN A 160 0.14 -2.22 29.45
C ASN A 160 0.70 -0.80 29.23
N GLN A 161 1.48 -0.53 28.17
CA GLN A 161 1.90 0.83 27.82
C GLN A 161 0.72 1.72 27.41
N PHE A 162 -0.36 1.14 26.86
CA PHE A 162 -1.59 1.88 26.57
C PHE A 162 -2.28 2.42 27.84
N LEU A 163 -2.01 1.82 28.99
CA LEU A 163 -2.53 2.25 30.30
C LEU A 163 -1.65 3.29 30.99
N GLN A 164 -0.55 3.73 30.37
CA GLN A 164 0.37 4.69 30.99
C GLN A 164 -0.08 6.11 30.69
N GLN A 165 -0.45 6.90 31.71
CA GLN A 165 -0.89 8.29 31.54
C GLN A 165 0.17 9.18 30.87
N SER A 166 1.45 8.85 31.03
CA SER A 166 2.55 9.56 30.36
C SER A 166 2.61 9.33 28.85
N LEU A 167 1.97 8.26 28.36
CA LEU A 167 1.92 7.89 26.94
C LEU A 167 0.51 8.02 26.34
N PHE A 168 -0.53 7.99 27.15
CA PHE A 168 -1.93 8.10 26.71
C PHE A 168 -2.71 8.89 27.77
N PRO A 169 -2.52 10.23 27.81
CA PRO A 169 -3.04 11.07 28.89
C PRO A 169 -4.57 11.24 28.86
N ASN A 170 -5.20 11.13 27.69
CA ASN A 170 -6.61 11.48 27.49
C ASN A 170 -7.50 10.25 27.23
N GLU A 171 -6.93 9.19 26.67
CA GLU A 171 -7.64 8.05 26.10
C GLU A 171 -8.24 7.16 27.20
N MET A 172 -7.54 7.03 28.34
CA MET A 172 -8.03 6.28 29.50
C MET A 172 -9.27 6.90 30.18
N ARG A 173 -9.66 8.11 29.79
CA ARG A 173 -10.86 8.78 30.31
C ARG A 173 -12.10 8.48 29.47
N LEU A 174 -11.93 7.85 28.31
CA LEU A 174 -13.01 7.46 27.41
C LEU A 174 -13.59 6.12 27.87
N GLY A 175 -14.91 6.05 28.07
CA GLY A 175 -15.57 4.82 28.53
C GLY A 175 -15.36 3.62 27.60
N GLU A 176 -15.18 3.89 26.30
CA GLU A 176 -14.97 2.86 25.26
C GLU A 176 -13.56 2.26 25.30
N PHE A 177 -12.54 3.04 25.71
CA PHE A 177 -11.15 2.60 25.73
C PHE A 177 -10.96 1.33 26.56
N GLN A 178 -11.52 1.31 27.78
CA GLN A 178 -11.37 0.17 28.69
C GLN A 178 -12.03 -1.09 28.14
N ALA A 179 -13.20 -0.95 27.50
CA ALA A 179 -13.92 -2.08 26.90
C ALA A 179 -13.14 -2.68 25.73
N VAL A 180 -12.67 -1.83 24.81
CA VAL A 180 -11.86 -2.23 23.64
C VAL A 180 -10.54 -2.87 24.09
N PHE A 181 -9.85 -2.27 25.05
CA PHE A 181 -8.59 -2.80 25.59
C PHE A 181 -8.74 -4.20 26.22
N VAL A 182 -9.76 -4.40 27.05
CA VAL A 182 -10.03 -5.70 27.68
C VAL A 182 -10.45 -6.75 26.65
N ASN A 183 -11.29 -6.37 25.68
CA ASN A 183 -11.70 -7.26 24.59
C ASN A 183 -10.49 -7.71 23.76
N ALA A 184 -9.62 -6.78 23.36
CA ALA A 184 -8.41 -7.07 22.60
C ALA A 184 -7.45 -7.99 23.38
N LEU A 185 -7.27 -7.78 24.69
CA LEU A 185 -6.43 -8.63 25.55
C LEU A 185 -6.98 -10.03 25.80
N SER A 186 -8.31 -10.18 25.81
CA SER A 186 -8.97 -11.47 26.04
C SER A 186 -8.78 -12.48 24.89
N GLY A 187 -8.02 -12.10 23.85
CA GLY A 187 -7.75 -12.93 22.69
C GLY A 187 -8.94 -13.14 21.78
N GLY A 188 -10.05 -12.40 21.99
CA GLY A 188 -11.27 -12.49 21.19
C GLY A 188 -11.65 -13.91 20.80
N ALA A 189 -11.95 -14.81 21.76
CA ALA A 189 -12.47 -16.18 21.57
C ALA A 189 -11.73 -17.14 20.57
N VAL A 190 -10.65 -16.73 19.90
CA VAL A 190 -10.04 -17.48 18.80
C VAL A 190 -8.54 -17.60 19.06
N LYS A 191 -8.01 -18.83 19.05
CA LYS A 191 -6.59 -19.13 19.30
C LYS A 191 -5.62 -18.52 18.27
N ASP A 192 -6.14 -18.04 17.14
CA ASP A 192 -5.43 -17.29 16.11
C ASP A 192 -6.42 -16.32 15.44
N PRO A 193 -6.70 -15.16 16.07
CA PRO A 193 -7.70 -14.23 15.58
C PRO A 193 -7.28 -13.63 14.23
N GLY A 194 -5.98 -13.49 14.00
CA GLY A 194 -5.42 -13.02 12.73
C GLY A 194 -5.74 -13.95 11.57
N LYS A 195 -5.58 -15.27 11.77
CA LYS A 195 -5.93 -16.27 10.77
C LYS A 195 -7.44 -16.38 10.55
N SER A 196 -8.25 -16.36 11.61
CA SER A 196 -9.70 -16.40 11.46
C SER A 196 -10.24 -15.18 10.71
N LEU A 197 -9.68 -13.99 10.96
CA LEU A 197 -10.04 -12.78 10.24
C LEU A 197 -9.61 -12.84 8.77
N TRP A 198 -8.46 -13.44 8.48
CA TRP A 198 -7.99 -13.68 7.10
C TRP A 198 -8.86 -14.68 6.35
N ASP A 199 -9.21 -15.80 6.99
CA ASP A 199 -10.07 -16.82 6.40
C ASP A 199 -11.48 -16.23 6.15
N ALA A 200 -12.00 -15.39 7.07
CA ALA A 200 -13.25 -14.66 6.87
C ALA A 200 -13.17 -13.67 5.69
N TYR A 201 -12.10 -12.87 5.61
CA TYR A 201 -11.87 -11.91 4.52
C TYR A 201 -11.79 -12.60 3.15
N THR A 202 -10.92 -13.61 3.02
CA THR A 202 -10.71 -14.31 1.75
C THR A 202 -11.88 -15.19 1.34
N GLY A 203 -12.73 -15.59 2.29
CA GLY A 203 -13.94 -16.37 2.04
C GLY A 203 -15.05 -15.59 1.34
N GLN A 204 -15.03 -14.25 1.39
CA GLN A 204 -16.04 -13.41 0.73
C GLN A 204 -15.77 -13.16 -0.75
N PHE A 205 -14.53 -13.38 -1.23
CA PHE A 205 -14.20 -13.16 -2.64
C PHE A 205 -14.76 -14.27 -3.53
N PRO A 206 -15.61 -13.96 -4.52
CA PRO A 206 -16.14 -14.97 -5.42
C PRO A 206 -15.03 -15.55 -6.29
N GLU A 207 -15.12 -16.84 -6.61
CA GLU A 207 -14.23 -17.45 -7.60
C GLU A 207 -14.62 -16.98 -9.00
N VAL A 208 -13.62 -16.72 -9.86
CA VAL A 208 -13.84 -16.29 -11.24
C VAL A 208 -13.22 -17.27 -12.22
N GLN A 209 -13.84 -17.39 -13.40
CA GLN A 209 -13.24 -18.14 -14.50
C GLN A 209 -12.29 -17.23 -15.28
N LEU A 210 -11.12 -17.75 -15.63
CA LEU A 210 -10.16 -17.09 -16.51
C LEU A 210 -10.33 -17.62 -17.94
N PRO A 211 -10.16 -16.79 -18.99
CA PRO A 211 -9.71 -15.40 -18.94
C PRO A 211 -10.78 -14.42 -18.42
N LEU A 212 -10.32 -13.31 -17.84
CA LEU A 212 -11.16 -12.21 -17.34
C LEU A 212 -10.69 -10.89 -17.95
N THR A 213 -11.63 -10.08 -18.44
CA THR A 213 -11.39 -8.71 -18.91
C THR A 213 -12.31 -7.76 -18.15
N ILE A 214 -11.74 -6.68 -17.61
CA ILE A 214 -12.48 -5.61 -16.94
C ILE A 214 -12.29 -4.34 -17.76
N ASP A 215 -13.32 -4.02 -18.55
CA ASP A 215 -13.45 -2.82 -19.35
C ASP A 215 -14.72 -2.04 -18.95
N ARG A 216 -15.06 -0.97 -19.67
CA ARG A 216 -16.26 -0.16 -19.38
C ARG A 216 -17.54 -1.01 -19.41
N SER A 217 -17.64 -1.94 -20.36
CA SER A 217 -18.82 -2.81 -20.50
C SER A 217 -18.95 -3.74 -19.31
N TRP A 218 -17.83 -4.35 -18.87
CA TRP A 218 -17.81 -5.19 -17.69
C TRP A 218 -18.23 -4.40 -16.45
N ILE A 219 -17.63 -3.22 -16.23
CA ILE A 219 -17.92 -2.35 -15.06
C ILE A 219 -19.41 -1.96 -15.04
N SER A 220 -19.98 -1.52 -16.16
CA SER A 220 -21.40 -1.15 -16.23
C SER A 220 -22.35 -2.32 -15.97
N ASN A 221 -21.94 -3.55 -16.28
CA ASN A 221 -22.74 -4.76 -16.06
C ASN A 221 -22.53 -5.40 -14.68
N HIS A 222 -21.57 -4.91 -13.88
CA HIS A 222 -21.27 -5.38 -12.53
C HIS A 222 -21.31 -4.23 -11.53
N PRO A 223 -22.47 -3.56 -11.33
CA PRO A 223 -22.57 -2.49 -10.36
C PRO A 223 -22.33 -3.02 -8.95
N TYR A 224 -21.53 -2.28 -8.18
CA TYR A 224 -21.32 -2.57 -6.76
C TYR A 224 -22.40 -1.94 -5.92
N ASN A 225 -22.80 -2.67 -4.88
CA ASN A 225 -23.80 -2.23 -3.92
C ASN A 225 -23.33 -2.63 -2.52
N GLU A 226 -23.41 -1.67 -1.59
CA GLU A 226 -23.11 -1.81 -0.16
C GLU A 226 -23.76 -3.05 0.49
N ASN A 227 -24.92 -3.48 0.01
CA ASN A 227 -25.68 -4.58 0.60
C ASN A 227 -25.20 -5.98 0.17
N VAL A 228 -24.28 -6.09 -0.79
CA VAL A 228 -23.95 -7.39 -1.42
C VAL A 228 -22.47 -7.71 -1.39
N ASN A 229 -21.61 -6.75 -1.74
CA ASN A 229 -20.19 -7.03 -1.98
C ASN A 229 -19.24 -6.12 -1.20
N TYR A 230 -19.72 -5.41 -0.18
CA TYR A 230 -18.91 -4.45 0.59
C TYR A 230 -17.86 -5.13 1.46
N ILE A 231 -16.65 -4.58 1.48
CA ILE A 231 -15.57 -4.98 2.37
C ILE A 231 -15.66 -4.12 3.63
N ASP A 232 -16.04 -4.76 4.73
CA ASP A 232 -16.14 -4.12 6.03
C ASP A 232 -14.78 -3.58 6.51
N PHE A 233 -14.82 -2.43 7.17
CA PHE A 233 -13.63 -1.76 7.71
C PHE A 233 -12.80 -2.66 8.63
N GLN A 234 -13.37 -3.67 9.30
CA GLN A 234 -12.60 -4.65 10.08
C GLN A 234 -11.47 -5.35 9.30
N TYR A 235 -11.53 -5.33 7.96
CA TYR A 235 -10.52 -5.93 7.07
C TYR A 235 -9.43 -4.94 6.61
N GLU A 236 -9.41 -3.72 7.14
CA GLU A 236 -8.43 -2.67 6.80
C GLU A 236 -6.96 -3.08 6.97
N LYS A 237 -6.66 -4.05 7.84
CA LYS A 237 -5.31 -4.67 7.92
C LYS A 237 -4.85 -5.34 6.62
N PHE A 238 -5.78 -5.76 5.76
CA PHE A 238 -5.52 -6.41 4.46
C PHE A 238 -5.64 -5.43 3.30
N ILE A 239 -6.28 -4.28 3.51
CA ILE A 239 -6.40 -3.18 2.55
C ILE A 239 -6.01 -1.87 3.27
N PRO A 240 -4.70 -1.57 3.39
CA PRO A 240 -4.23 -0.42 4.17
C PRO A 240 -4.80 0.94 3.75
N ASP A 241 -5.30 1.06 2.51
CA ASP A 241 -5.88 2.32 2.00
C ASP A 241 -7.24 2.63 2.65
N MET A 242 -7.94 1.63 3.21
CA MET A 242 -9.19 1.82 3.97
C MET A 242 -9.01 2.74 5.20
N ARG A 243 -7.81 2.77 5.79
CA ARG A 243 -7.50 3.60 6.96
C ARG A 243 -7.63 5.08 6.70
N SER A 244 -7.27 5.53 5.50
CA SER A 244 -7.46 6.93 5.11
C SER A 244 -8.94 7.25 4.89
N ALA A 245 -9.69 6.32 4.31
CA ALA A 245 -11.09 6.48 3.92
C ALA A 245 -12.03 6.63 5.13
N HIS A 246 -11.89 5.76 6.14
CA HIS A 246 -12.82 5.66 7.27
C HIS A 246 -12.94 6.94 8.11
N PHE A 247 -11.89 7.77 8.13
CA PHE A 247 -11.86 8.98 8.95
C PHE A 247 -12.02 10.28 8.14
N SER A 248 -12.34 10.17 6.84
CA SER A 248 -12.76 11.34 6.05
C SER A 248 -14.13 11.82 6.55
N ARG A 249 -14.27 13.12 6.84
CA ARG A 249 -15.56 13.73 7.22
C ARG A 249 -16.49 13.94 6.01
N GLU A 250 -15.98 13.83 4.79
CA GLU A 250 -16.66 14.08 3.52
C GLU A 250 -16.46 12.87 2.61
N GLY A 251 -17.45 11.99 2.45
CA GLY A 251 -17.43 10.85 1.52
C GLY A 251 -16.24 9.90 1.69
N GLY A 252 -16.49 8.64 2.07
CA GLY A 252 -15.42 7.63 2.15
C GLY A 252 -15.22 6.91 0.81
N GLU A 253 -14.01 6.42 0.54
CA GLU A 253 -13.88 5.31 -0.39
C GLU A 253 -14.54 4.06 0.20
N VAL A 254 -15.48 3.49 -0.56
CA VAL A 254 -16.15 2.23 -0.25
C VAL A 254 -15.46 1.12 -1.03
N TYR A 255 -15.16 0.02 -0.34
CA TYR A 255 -14.39 -1.09 -0.90
C TYR A 255 -15.29 -2.29 -1.19
N TYR A 256 -15.03 -3.01 -2.28
CA TYR A 256 -15.84 -4.15 -2.69
C TYR A 256 -15.01 -5.38 -3.08
N TYR A 257 -15.52 -6.55 -2.72
CA TYR A 257 -15.02 -7.85 -3.16
C TYR A 257 -15.27 -8.00 -4.68
N VAL A 258 -14.22 -8.27 -5.47
CA VAL A 258 -14.38 -8.47 -6.91
C VAL A 258 -14.15 -9.92 -7.30
N ALA A 259 -12.95 -10.48 -7.04
CA ALA A 259 -12.67 -11.86 -7.40
C ALA A 259 -11.49 -12.48 -6.64
N THR A 260 -11.54 -13.80 -6.45
CA THR A 260 -10.35 -14.62 -6.22
C THR A 260 -9.75 -14.97 -7.58
N ILE A 261 -8.55 -14.45 -7.88
CA ILE A 261 -7.82 -14.76 -9.12
C ILE A 261 -7.10 -16.11 -8.99
N GLN A 262 -6.45 -16.34 -7.85
CA GLN A 262 -5.78 -17.62 -7.59
C GLN A 262 -5.55 -17.86 -6.09
N LYS A 263 -5.62 -19.13 -5.69
CA LYS A 263 -5.09 -19.63 -4.42
C LYS A 263 -4.01 -20.67 -4.74
N SER A 264 -2.74 -20.34 -4.48
CA SER A 264 -1.61 -21.26 -4.61
C SER A 264 -1.07 -21.62 -3.22
N PRO A 265 -0.17 -22.60 -3.07
CA PRO A 265 0.50 -22.86 -1.80
C PRO A 265 1.44 -21.72 -1.32
N ALA A 266 1.79 -20.78 -2.20
CA ALA A 266 2.72 -19.70 -1.90
C ALA A 266 2.01 -18.37 -1.61
N TYR A 267 0.84 -18.15 -2.22
CA TYR A 267 0.11 -16.88 -2.12
C TYR A 267 -1.38 -17.02 -2.47
N VAL A 268 -2.14 -16.01 -2.09
CA VAL A 268 -3.53 -15.78 -2.52
C VAL A 268 -3.59 -14.47 -3.32
N ALA A 269 -4.08 -14.52 -4.56
CA ALA A 269 -4.28 -13.36 -5.42
C ALA A 269 -5.76 -12.98 -5.44
N LEU A 270 -6.07 -11.76 -5.01
CA LEU A 270 -7.42 -11.21 -4.90
C LEU A 270 -7.50 -9.94 -5.73
N LEU A 271 -8.68 -9.71 -6.30
CA LEU A 271 -9.06 -8.48 -6.96
C LEU A 271 -10.15 -7.84 -6.11
N TYR A 272 -9.94 -6.59 -5.71
CA TYR A 272 -10.94 -5.75 -5.05
C TYR A 272 -11.04 -4.42 -5.81
N CYS A 273 -12.08 -3.64 -5.54
CA CYS A 273 -12.16 -2.27 -6.05
C CYS A 273 -12.57 -1.29 -4.96
N GLU A 274 -12.24 -0.02 -5.18
CA GLU A 274 -12.66 1.11 -4.37
C GLU A 274 -13.48 2.08 -5.22
N GLN A 275 -14.51 2.66 -4.63
CA GLN A 275 -15.38 3.64 -5.26
C GLN A 275 -15.66 4.77 -4.27
N TYR A 276 -15.46 6.00 -4.73
CA TYR A 276 -15.79 7.18 -3.93
C TYR A 276 -17.31 7.37 -3.88
N GLU A 277 -17.87 7.45 -2.67
CA GLU A 277 -19.27 7.77 -2.47
C GLU A 277 -19.43 9.29 -2.27
N SER A 278 -20.12 9.94 -3.21
CA SER A 278 -20.45 11.38 -3.14
C SER A 278 -21.89 11.54 -2.69
N ASP A 279 -22.13 12.37 -1.67
CA ASP A 279 -23.46 12.74 -1.18
C ASP A 279 -24.26 13.63 -2.17
N GLY A 280 -23.69 14.01 -3.32
CA GLY A 280 -24.25 15.01 -4.22
C GLY A 280 -24.44 14.55 -5.67
N GLY A 281 -25.70 14.29 -6.05
CA GLY A 281 -26.21 14.38 -7.42
C GLY A 281 -25.82 13.25 -8.38
N ALA A 282 -26.81 12.72 -9.09
CA ALA A 282 -26.73 11.53 -9.95
C ALA A 282 -25.83 11.64 -11.22
N ASP A 283 -24.98 12.65 -11.39
CA ASP A 283 -24.34 12.96 -12.68
C ASP A 283 -22.81 12.76 -12.76
N THR A 284 -22.14 12.33 -11.70
CA THR A 284 -20.73 11.89 -11.77
C THR A 284 -20.47 10.65 -10.93
N ALA A 285 -21.12 9.53 -11.28
CA ALA A 285 -20.76 8.23 -10.69
C ALA A 285 -19.26 7.97 -10.92
N SER A 286 -18.48 7.99 -9.83
CA SER A 286 -17.05 7.71 -9.88
C SER A 286 -16.84 6.30 -10.42
N ILE A 287 -15.98 6.16 -11.42
CA ILE A 287 -15.62 4.85 -11.98
C ILE A 287 -14.79 4.13 -10.92
N PRO A 288 -15.17 2.93 -10.46
CA PRO A 288 -14.40 2.21 -9.44
C PRO A 288 -12.96 1.96 -9.90
N LEU A 289 -12.00 2.05 -8.99
CA LEU A 289 -10.61 1.68 -9.23
C LEU A 289 -10.37 0.25 -8.74
N TYR A 290 -9.87 -0.62 -9.62
CA TYR A 290 -9.66 -2.04 -9.31
C TYR A 290 -8.20 -2.29 -9.01
N THR A 291 -7.93 -2.96 -7.90
CA THR A 291 -6.59 -3.33 -7.45
C THR A 291 -6.42 -4.83 -7.39
N LEU A 292 -5.42 -5.34 -8.10
CA LEU A 292 -4.94 -6.71 -7.96
C LEU A 292 -3.92 -6.73 -6.83
N ALA A 293 -4.16 -7.54 -5.80
CA ALA A 293 -3.27 -7.72 -4.68
C ALA A 293 -2.98 -9.20 -4.41
N THR A 294 -1.73 -9.50 -4.07
CA THR A 294 -1.28 -10.82 -3.67
C THR A 294 -0.87 -10.80 -2.21
N TYR A 295 -1.18 -11.89 -1.51
CA TYR A 295 -0.97 -12.03 -0.08
C TYR A 295 -0.33 -13.37 0.25
N ASP A 296 0.41 -13.44 1.36
CA ASP A 296 0.71 -14.73 1.97
C ASP A 296 -0.54 -15.32 2.66
N HIS A 297 -0.42 -16.55 3.18
CA HIS A 297 -1.54 -17.23 3.86
C HIS A 297 -1.87 -16.68 5.25
N GLN A 298 -1.16 -15.63 5.69
CA GLN A 298 -1.41 -14.90 6.92
C GLN A 298 -2.04 -13.52 6.63
N GLY A 299 -2.27 -13.20 5.35
CA GLY A 299 -2.84 -11.95 4.89
C GLY A 299 -1.85 -10.79 4.83
N LYS A 300 -0.54 -11.05 4.86
CA LYS A 300 0.46 -10.02 4.57
C LYS A 300 0.52 -9.79 3.07
N ILE A 301 0.46 -8.53 2.65
CA ILE A 301 0.62 -8.15 1.25
C ILE A 301 2.02 -8.55 0.76
N VAL A 302 2.05 -9.31 -0.34
CA VAL A 302 3.25 -9.65 -1.11
C VAL A 302 3.49 -8.56 -2.16
N ASP A 303 2.48 -8.24 -2.95
CA ASP A 303 2.52 -7.19 -3.96
C ASP A 303 1.10 -6.70 -4.31
N ARG A 304 0.97 -5.52 -4.91
CA ARG A 304 -0.32 -5.00 -5.37
C ARG A 304 -0.17 -3.87 -6.39
N MET A 305 -1.14 -3.74 -7.29
CA MET A 305 -1.22 -2.59 -8.21
C MET A 305 -2.66 -2.33 -8.70
N PRO A 306 -3.01 -1.08 -9.03
CA PRO A 306 -4.20 -0.78 -9.81
C PRO A 306 -4.10 -1.44 -11.20
N VAL A 307 -5.20 -2.03 -11.67
CA VAL A 307 -5.23 -2.77 -12.94
C VAL A 307 -6.39 -2.40 -13.86
N ALA A 308 -7.51 -1.90 -13.33
CA ALA A 308 -8.67 -1.50 -14.13
C ALA A 308 -9.37 -0.28 -13.52
N GLY A 309 -10.25 0.34 -14.30
CA GLY A 309 -11.06 1.46 -13.83
C GLY A 309 -10.30 2.78 -13.85
N GLN A 310 -10.61 3.71 -12.95
CA GLN A 310 -10.04 5.06 -12.98
C GLN A 310 -9.99 5.68 -11.58
N ALA A 311 -8.83 6.22 -11.19
CA ALA A 311 -8.66 6.84 -9.87
C ALA A 311 -9.33 8.24 -9.75
N GLY A 312 -9.69 8.84 -10.88
CA GLY A 312 -10.33 10.15 -10.96
C GLY A 312 -10.22 10.72 -12.37
N ALA A 313 -10.95 11.79 -12.67
CA ALA A 313 -11.07 12.33 -14.03
C ALA A 313 -9.72 12.71 -14.68
N ALA A 314 -8.72 13.10 -13.88
CA ALA A 314 -7.37 13.42 -14.33
C ALA A 314 -6.51 12.20 -14.72
N TYR A 315 -6.91 11.00 -14.28
CA TYR A 315 -6.15 9.77 -14.48
C TYR A 315 -6.64 9.00 -15.71
N PRO A 316 -5.79 8.22 -16.37
CA PRO A 316 -6.22 7.38 -17.48
C PRO A 316 -7.24 6.34 -17.02
N PHE A 317 -8.15 5.99 -17.92
CA PHE A 317 -8.98 4.81 -17.75
C PHE A 317 -8.16 3.56 -18.07
N MET A 318 -8.21 2.55 -17.20
CA MET A 318 -7.46 1.31 -17.34
C MET A 318 -8.39 0.14 -17.69
N VAL A 319 -7.96 -0.65 -18.67
CA VAL A 319 -8.57 -1.95 -19.00
C VAL A 319 -7.64 -3.07 -18.58
N PHE A 320 -8.15 -3.97 -17.75
CA PHE A 320 -7.45 -5.17 -17.31
C PHE A 320 -7.84 -6.36 -18.17
N SER A 321 -6.88 -7.23 -18.51
CA SER A 321 -7.16 -8.53 -19.12
C SER A 321 -6.17 -9.57 -18.63
N ILE A 322 -6.65 -10.64 -18.00
CA ILE A 322 -5.83 -11.73 -17.44
C ILE A 322 -6.18 -13.07 -18.08
N GLN A 323 -5.15 -13.85 -18.38
CA GLN A 323 -5.25 -15.18 -18.98
C GLN A 323 -5.17 -16.29 -17.91
N PRO A 324 -5.60 -17.53 -18.22
CA PRO A 324 -5.41 -18.68 -17.32
C PRO A 324 -3.95 -18.95 -16.91
N SER A 325 -2.98 -18.49 -17.72
CA SER A 325 -1.55 -18.54 -17.41
C SER A 325 -1.09 -17.50 -16.38
N LEU A 326 -2.00 -16.66 -15.89
CA LEU A 326 -1.75 -15.55 -14.95
C LEU A 326 -0.84 -14.45 -15.53
N GLN A 327 -0.69 -14.45 -16.86
CA GLN A 327 -0.21 -13.29 -17.58
C GLN A 327 -1.37 -12.33 -17.78
N PHE A 328 -1.13 -11.05 -17.55
CA PHE A 328 -2.16 -10.03 -17.66
C PHE A 328 -1.63 -8.75 -18.31
N ARG A 329 -2.55 -8.01 -18.94
CA ARG A 329 -2.31 -6.73 -19.59
C ARG A 329 -3.10 -5.63 -18.89
N VAL A 330 -2.46 -4.48 -18.75
CA VAL A 330 -3.10 -3.21 -18.41
C VAL A 330 -2.98 -2.28 -19.60
N GLN A 331 -4.11 -1.91 -20.19
CA GLN A 331 -4.20 -0.95 -21.29
C GLN A 331 -4.76 0.37 -20.73
N GLU A 332 -3.94 1.42 -20.78
CA GLU A 332 -4.33 2.76 -20.34
C GLU A 332 -4.90 3.57 -21.51
N TYR A 333 -5.91 4.39 -21.23
CA TYR A 333 -6.55 5.32 -22.15
C TYR A 333 -6.56 6.71 -21.52
N THR A 334 -5.83 7.66 -22.11
CA THR A 334 -5.79 9.05 -21.64
C THR A 334 -6.91 9.86 -22.25
N HIS A 335 -7.58 10.66 -21.42
CA HIS A 335 -8.71 11.49 -21.85
C HIS A 335 -8.27 12.75 -22.55
N VAL A 336 -8.87 13.04 -23.70
CA VAL A 336 -8.80 14.33 -24.36
C VAL A 336 -10.12 15.05 -24.08
N PHE A 337 -10.04 16.12 -23.29
CA PHE A 337 -11.17 16.94 -22.90
C PHE A 337 -11.44 18.03 -23.95
N LYS A 338 -12.71 18.45 -24.04
CA LYS A 338 -13.12 19.53 -24.96
C LYS A 338 -12.41 20.85 -24.65
N ASN A 339 -12.27 21.18 -23.37
CA ASN A 339 -11.54 22.36 -22.89
C ASN A 339 -10.30 21.91 -22.10
N ASN A 340 -9.28 22.77 -22.00
CA ASN A 340 -8.10 22.48 -21.17
C ASN A 340 -8.50 22.34 -19.68
N PRO A 341 -8.31 21.17 -19.05
CA PRO A 341 -8.66 20.94 -17.65
C PRO A 341 -7.96 21.88 -16.66
N ASP A 342 -6.75 22.34 -16.96
CA ASP A 342 -6.02 23.30 -16.10
C ASP A 342 -6.75 24.64 -15.96
N SER A 343 -7.54 25.01 -16.98
CA SER A 343 -8.31 26.26 -17.00
C SER A 343 -9.79 26.08 -16.70
N ALA A 344 -10.38 24.95 -17.10
CA ALA A 344 -11.81 24.73 -17.08
C ALA A 344 -12.27 23.77 -15.98
N GLY A 345 -11.32 23.10 -15.30
CA GLY A 345 -11.62 21.96 -14.44
C GLY A 345 -12.05 20.72 -15.24
N TYR A 346 -12.36 19.66 -14.49
CA TYR A 346 -12.88 18.40 -15.02
C TYR A 346 -14.42 18.37 -15.01
N ASP A 347 -15.03 19.09 -14.08
CA ASP A 347 -16.49 19.15 -13.93
C ASP A 347 -17.12 19.82 -15.14
N ASN A 348 -18.13 19.18 -15.72
CA ASN A 348 -18.80 19.64 -16.95
C ASN A 348 -17.87 19.83 -18.17
N ASN A 349 -16.68 19.22 -18.15
CA ASN A 349 -15.76 19.22 -19.28
C ASN A 349 -15.84 17.86 -19.99
N PRO A 350 -16.54 17.73 -21.13
CA PRO A 350 -16.76 16.43 -21.74
C PRO A 350 -15.48 15.87 -22.37
N ILE A 351 -15.29 14.56 -22.25
CA ILE A 351 -14.27 13.80 -22.97
C ILE A 351 -14.71 13.71 -24.43
N ILE A 352 -13.86 14.15 -25.36
CA ILE A 352 -14.13 14.11 -26.80
C ILE A 352 -13.41 12.96 -27.51
N ARG A 353 -12.34 12.44 -26.90
CA ARG A 353 -11.55 11.34 -27.42
C ARG A 353 -10.76 10.68 -26.28
N GLU A 354 -10.49 9.40 -26.45
CA GLU A 354 -9.57 8.64 -25.60
C GLU A 354 -8.38 8.17 -26.46
N ASP A 355 -7.16 8.46 -26.00
CA ASP A 355 -5.94 8.07 -26.69
C ASP A 355 -5.33 6.84 -26.00
N PRO A 356 -5.21 5.68 -26.68
CA PRO A 356 -4.62 4.49 -26.09
C PRO A 356 -3.11 4.70 -25.91
N GLN A 357 -2.62 4.35 -24.73
CA GLN A 357 -1.18 4.32 -24.43
C GLN A 357 -0.58 2.97 -24.82
N THR A 358 0.75 2.85 -24.78
CA THR A 358 1.39 1.54 -24.96
C THR A 358 0.96 0.60 -23.83
N PRO A 359 0.39 -0.58 -24.13
CA PRO A 359 -0.03 -1.53 -23.09
C PRO A 359 1.18 -2.04 -22.30
N LYS A 360 0.95 -2.32 -21.02
CA LYS A 360 1.92 -2.93 -20.12
C LYS A 360 1.48 -4.36 -19.83
N ASP A 361 2.39 -5.30 -20.05
CA ASP A 361 2.17 -6.72 -19.84
C ASP A 361 2.90 -7.18 -18.58
N PHE A 362 2.26 -8.07 -17.82
CA PHE A 362 2.71 -8.54 -16.52
C PHE A 362 2.41 -10.03 -16.33
N HIS A 363 2.96 -10.59 -15.27
CA HIS A 363 2.71 -11.95 -14.80
C HIS A 363 2.71 -12.01 -13.27
N ILE A 364 1.82 -12.80 -12.69
CA ILE A 364 1.88 -13.14 -11.26
C ILE A 364 2.88 -14.29 -11.05
N ALA A 365 4.08 -13.94 -10.60
CA ALA A 365 5.17 -14.89 -10.36
C ALA A 365 4.82 -15.96 -9.32
N ALA A 366 5.60 -17.05 -9.30
CA ALA A 366 5.37 -18.17 -8.37
C ALA A 366 5.44 -17.79 -6.88
N ASN A 367 6.12 -16.68 -6.55
CA ASN A 367 6.21 -16.12 -5.21
C ASN A 367 5.11 -15.07 -4.91
N GLY A 368 4.20 -14.81 -5.85
CA GLY A 368 3.14 -13.82 -5.74
C GLY A 368 3.51 -12.40 -6.17
N LYS A 369 4.74 -12.13 -6.63
CA LYS A 369 5.10 -10.79 -7.15
C LYS A 369 4.45 -10.51 -8.51
N LEU A 370 4.12 -9.24 -8.76
CA LEU A 370 3.58 -8.77 -10.02
C LEU A 370 4.73 -8.24 -10.88
N GLU A 371 5.19 -9.06 -11.84
CA GLU A 371 6.40 -8.75 -12.62
C GLU A 371 6.03 -8.31 -14.03
N GLN A 372 6.58 -7.16 -14.46
CA GLN A 372 6.39 -6.69 -15.83
C GLN A 372 7.16 -7.57 -16.81
N LEU A 373 6.50 -7.94 -17.91
CA LEU A 373 7.08 -8.75 -18.98
C LEU A 373 7.87 -7.86 -19.94
N ASN A 374 9.07 -8.30 -20.31
CA ASN A 374 9.94 -7.62 -21.27
C ASN A 374 9.54 -7.89 -22.73
N ALA A 375 8.66 -8.86 -22.97
CA ALA A 375 8.13 -9.21 -24.28
C ALA A 375 6.60 -9.16 -24.24
N PRO A 376 5.94 -8.67 -25.31
CA PRO A 376 4.49 -8.55 -25.32
C PRO A 376 3.81 -9.92 -25.21
N MET A 377 2.72 -9.97 -24.46
CA MET A 377 1.87 -11.15 -24.34
C MET A 377 1.36 -11.59 -25.71
N ALA A 378 1.44 -12.90 -25.96
CA ALA A 378 0.69 -13.51 -27.05
C ALA A 378 -0.79 -13.53 -26.68
N LEU A 379 -1.55 -12.52 -27.12
CA LEU A 379 -3.00 -12.57 -27.08
C LEU A 379 -3.45 -13.74 -27.97
N ARG A 380 -4.21 -14.68 -27.41
CA ARG A 380 -4.89 -15.73 -28.16
C ARG A 380 -6.38 -15.50 -28.11
#